data_AF-A0A840CH18-F1
#
_entry.id   AF-A0A840CH18-F1
#
_cell.length_a   1.000
_cell.length_b   1.000
_cell.length_c   1.000
_cell.angle_alpha   90.00
_cell.angle_beta   90.00
_cell.angle_gamma   90.00
#
_symmetry.space_group_name_H-M   'P 1'
#
loop_
_entity.id
_entity.type
_entity.pdbx_description
1 polymer ?
#
loop_
_entity_poly.entity_id
_entity_poly.type
_entity_poly.pdbx_seq_one_letter_code
_entity_poly.pdbx_strand_id
1 'polypeptide(L)'
;MKTLKYIVPLILSVLLLATCGDDASDTTALRYVDSQSGLVDFKLYYGSDAGGVENTRTDTLKRKPEVFFASASFESYTSTSISFIGERMSIEQSSVKEIFPYKFEDGSLYVEKNGDFKYYGDGDVSVLDIRQHYIGYKTGDGNFKIVQAVPMKEIDKEYAASLSSFATVDAMTNKEDTLIWVTRKAAFR
;
A
#
# COMPACT_ATOMS: atom_id res chain seq x y z
N MET A 1 -67.22 -7.93 -45.46
CA MET A 1 -66.10 -8.82 -45.85
C MET A 1 -64.88 -7.96 -46.10
N LYS A 2 -63.80 -8.24 -45.35
CA LYS A 2 -62.34 -8.06 -45.60
C LYS A 2 -61.96 -6.97 -46.61
N THR A 3 -61.12 -6.00 -46.27
CA THR A 3 -59.71 -6.26 -45.93
C THR A 3 -59.08 -5.21 -45.00
N LEU A 4 -58.59 -5.73 -43.88
CA LEU A 4 -57.47 -5.22 -43.07
C LEU A 4 -56.18 -5.12 -43.93
N LYS A 5 -55.18 -4.38 -43.43
CA LYS A 5 -53.79 -4.14 -43.94
C LYS A 5 -53.73 -2.81 -44.73
N TYR A 6 -53.10 -1.74 -44.28
CA TYR A 6 -51.81 -1.66 -43.60
C TYR A 6 -51.82 -0.51 -42.59
N ILE A 7 -51.70 -0.90 -41.33
CA ILE A 7 -51.11 -0.07 -40.27
C ILE A 7 -49.67 0.16 -40.74
N VAL A 8 -49.44 1.24 -41.48
CA VAL A 8 -48.08 1.71 -41.79
C VAL A 8 -47.52 2.15 -40.45
N PRO A 9 -46.50 1.45 -39.96
CA PRO A 9 -46.22 1.46 -38.55
C PRO A 9 -45.50 2.76 -38.20
N LEU A 10 -45.91 3.28 -37.05
CA LEU A 10 -45.23 4.21 -36.18
C LEU A 10 -43.82 3.67 -35.82
N ILE A 11 -42.93 3.56 -36.81
CA ILE A 11 -41.53 3.16 -36.70
C ILE A 11 -40.70 4.30 -37.30
N LEU A 12 -40.75 5.46 -36.65
CA LEU A 12 -39.72 6.50 -36.83
C LEU A 12 -39.61 7.46 -35.63
N SER A 13 -40.09 7.06 -34.46
CA SER A 13 -40.05 7.92 -33.26
C SER A 13 -39.73 7.17 -31.95
N VAL A 14 -39.26 5.92 -32.03
CA VAL A 14 -38.78 5.12 -30.88
C VAL A 14 -37.32 4.64 -31.06
N LEU A 15 -36.55 5.31 -31.92
CA LEU A 15 -35.10 5.05 -32.10
C LEU A 15 -34.21 6.22 -31.64
N LEU A 16 -34.79 7.18 -30.90
CA LEU A 16 -34.04 8.27 -30.23
C LEU A 16 -34.11 8.19 -28.70
N LEU A 17 -34.56 7.06 -28.14
CA LEU A 17 -34.44 6.80 -26.71
C LEU A 17 -33.23 5.88 -26.49
N ALA A 18 -32.19 6.48 -25.93
CA ALA A 18 -31.13 5.84 -25.16
C ALA A 18 -30.28 4.79 -25.90
N THR A 19 -29.42 5.27 -26.80
CA THR A 19 -28.00 4.90 -26.63
C THR A 19 -27.34 6.04 -25.85
N CYS A 20 -27.68 6.16 -24.55
CA CYS A 20 -26.60 6.46 -23.62
C CYS A 20 -25.65 5.28 -23.84
N GLY A 21 -24.57 5.53 -24.57
CA GLY A 21 -23.42 4.66 -24.49
C GLY A 21 -23.19 4.49 -23.01
N ASP A 22 -23.34 3.26 -22.55
CA ASP A 22 -23.00 2.88 -21.20
C ASP A 22 -21.47 3.05 -21.18
N ASP A 23 -21.01 4.27 -20.88
CA ASP A 23 -19.69 4.52 -20.30
C ASP A 23 -19.71 3.94 -18.88
N ALA A 24 -20.13 2.67 -18.76
CA ALA A 24 -19.98 1.82 -17.61
C ALA A 24 -18.54 1.27 -17.63
N SER A 25 -17.58 2.18 -17.71
CA SER A 25 -16.25 1.97 -17.17
C SER A 25 -15.81 3.23 -16.45
N ASP A 26 -16.70 3.82 -15.65
CA ASP A 26 -16.29 4.61 -14.49
C ASP A 26 -15.65 3.65 -13.47
N THR A 27 -14.48 3.14 -13.82
CA THR A 27 -13.52 2.63 -12.84
C THR A 27 -13.10 3.84 -12.04
N THR A 28 -13.88 4.11 -10.99
CA THR A 28 -13.66 5.24 -10.10
C THR A 28 -12.23 5.13 -9.59
N ALA A 29 -11.40 6.11 -9.94
CA ALA A 29 -10.02 6.11 -9.51
C ALA A 29 -9.98 6.31 -7.98
N LEU A 30 -9.42 5.35 -7.27
CA LEU A 30 -9.20 5.46 -5.84
C LEU A 30 -8.25 6.62 -5.56
N ARG A 31 -8.58 7.44 -4.59
CA ARG A 31 -7.79 8.61 -4.16
C ARG A 31 -7.21 8.37 -2.77
N TYR A 32 -6.01 8.86 -2.54
CA TYR A 32 -5.39 8.83 -1.22
C TYR A 32 -6.26 9.55 -0.17
N VAL A 33 -6.49 8.90 0.96
CA VAL A 33 -7.25 9.42 2.10
C VAL A 33 -6.33 9.57 3.30
N ASP A 34 -5.88 10.80 3.54
CA ASP A 34 -4.90 11.09 4.60
C ASP A 34 -5.42 10.73 5.99
N SER A 35 -6.69 11.04 6.30
CA SER A 35 -7.29 10.76 7.62
C SER A 35 -7.45 9.28 7.96
N GLN A 36 -7.28 8.38 6.99
CA GLN A 36 -7.31 6.92 7.17
C GLN A 36 -5.93 6.28 7.01
N SER A 37 -4.92 7.11 6.75
CA SER A 37 -3.53 6.73 6.56
C SER A 37 -2.73 7.03 7.84
N GLY A 38 -1.62 6.32 8.04
CA GLY A 38 -0.79 6.51 9.23
C GLY A 38 -0.04 5.25 9.64
N LEU A 39 0.59 5.30 10.81
CA LEU A 39 1.26 4.14 11.38
C LEU A 39 0.26 3.15 11.95
N VAL A 40 0.44 1.88 11.59
CA VAL A 40 -0.38 0.77 12.06
C VAL A 40 0.39 -0.23 12.90
N ASP A 41 1.73 -0.27 12.76
CA ASP A 41 2.60 -1.06 13.62
C ASP A 41 3.90 -0.31 13.93
N PHE A 42 4.43 -0.55 15.12
CA PHE A 42 5.70 -0.01 15.61
C PHE A 42 6.27 -0.98 16.62
N LYS A 43 7.52 -1.37 16.38
CA LYS A 43 8.27 -2.29 17.21
C LYS A 43 9.66 -1.73 17.45
N LEU A 44 10.17 -1.92 18.67
CA LEU A 44 11.49 -1.45 19.08
C LEU A 44 12.18 -2.54 19.89
N TYR A 45 13.44 -2.79 19.56
CA TYR A 45 14.32 -3.70 20.24
C TYR A 45 15.58 -2.94 20.64
N TYR A 46 16.06 -3.21 21.84
CA TYR A 46 17.36 -2.73 22.33
C TYR A 46 18.25 -3.93 22.59
N GLY A 47 19.55 -3.78 22.38
CA GLY A 47 20.49 -4.86 22.63
C GLY A 47 20.64 -5.18 24.12
N SER A 48 21.09 -6.39 24.42
CA SER A 48 21.37 -6.84 25.78
C SER A 48 22.42 -7.95 25.78
N ASP A 49 22.94 -8.32 26.95
CA ASP A 49 23.94 -9.38 27.06
C ASP A 49 23.43 -10.75 26.54
N ALA A 50 22.11 -10.93 26.42
CA ALA A 50 21.46 -12.13 25.89
C ALA A 50 20.85 -11.95 24.49
N GLY A 51 21.17 -10.85 23.78
CA GLY A 51 20.59 -10.49 22.49
C GLY A 51 19.51 -9.41 22.59
N GLY A 52 18.84 -9.12 21.47
CA GLY A 52 17.85 -8.04 21.37
C GLY A 52 16.58 -8.33 22.15
N VAL A 53 16.15 -7.36 22.96
CA VAL A 53 14.94 -7.44 23.80
C VAL A 53 13.90 -6.47 23.27
N GLU A 54 12.68 -6.96 23.04
CA GLU A 54 11.56 -6.12 22.63
C GLU A 54 11.15 -5.17 23.77
N ASN A 55 11.07 -3.89 23.46
CA ASN A 55 10.43 -2.94 24.34
C ASN A 55 8.91 -3.11 24.24
N THR A 56 8.27 -3.52 25.33
CA THR A 56 6.83 -3.75 25.39
C THR A 56 6.01 -2.45 25.52
N ARG A 57 6.66 -1.31 25.78
CA ARG A 57 6.02 0.00 25.99
C ARG A 57 6.23 0.92 24.78
N THR A 58 5.76 0.50 23.61
CA THR A 58 5.92 1.28 22.37
C THR A 58 4.81 2.30 22.14
N ASP A 59 3.72 2.27 22.90
CA ASP A 59 2.54 3.12 22.60
C ASP A 59 2.79 4.63 22.71
N THR A 60 3.72 5.04 23.57
CA THR A 60 4.16 6.45 23.65
C THR A 60 5.06 6.84 22.48
N LEU A 61 5.91 5.92 22.00
CA LEU A 61 6.82 6.13 20.87
C LEU A 61 6.07 6.12 19.53
N LYS A 62 5.01 5.31 19.41
CA LYS A 62 4.07 5.31 18.28
C LYS A 62 3.46 6.67 17.97
N ARG A 63 3.34 7.54 18.97
CA ARG A 63 2.75 8.88 18.81
C ARG A 63 3.73 9.90 18.23
N LYS A 64 5.03 9.59 18.22
CA LYS A 64 6.08 10.47 17.69
C LYS A 64 7.13 9.68 16.89
N PRO A 65 6.72 8.93 15.86
CA PRO A 65 7.65 8.16 15.03
C PRO A 65 8.69 9.03 14.33
N GLU A 66 8.40 10.32 14.12
CA GLU A 66 9.28 11.32 13.52
C GLU A 66 10.59 11.52 14.28
N VAL A 67 10.65 11.10 15.55
CA VAL A 67 11.89 11.09 16.34
C VAL A 67 12.91 10.10 15.77
N PHE A 68 12.45 9.02 15.14
CA PHE A 68 13.31 7.94 14.62
C PHE A 68 13.30 7.88 13.10
N PHE A 69 12.18 8.24 12.48
CA PHE A 69 11.99 8.25 11.03
C PHE A 69 11.56 9.64 10.60
N ALA A 70 12.48 10.45 10.08
CA ALA A 70 12.13 11.76 9.54
C ALA A 70 10.99 11.60 8.52
N SER A 71 10.00 12.50 8.51
CA SER A 71 8.82 12.36 7.63
C SER A 71 9.19 12.26 6.14
N ALA A 72 10.31 12.84 5.74
CA ALA A 72 10.87 12.74 4.39
C ALA A 72 11.35 11.33 3.99
N SER A 73 11.53 10.43 4.97
CA SER A 73 11.89 9.03 4.73
C SER A 73 10.70 8.19 4.26
N PHE A 74 9.48 8.69 4.41
CA PHE A 74 8.27 7.98 3.99
C PHE A 74 7.85 8.39 2.58
N GLU A 75 7.31 7.43 1.84
CA GLU A 75 6.70 7.72 0.54
C GLU A 75 5.46 8.59 0.75
N SER A 76 5.38 9.69 0.01
CA SER A 76 4.18 10.52 -0.02
C SER A 76 3.24 9.98 -1.09
N TYR A 77 1.98 9.79 -0.74
CA TYR A 77 0.89 9.50 -1.67
C TYR A 77 -0.02 10.71 -1.91
N THR A 78 0.45 11.89 -1.47
CA THR A 78 -0.26 13.14 -1.75
C THR A 78 -0.40 13.29 -3.26
N SER A 79 -1.61 13.55 -3.75
CA SER A 79 -1.97 13.61 -5.17
C SER A 79 -1.87 12.28 -5.95
N THR A 80 -1.80 11.14 -5.27
CA THR A 80 -1.82 9.83 -5.93
C THR A 80 -3.24 9.35 -6.18
N SER A 81 -3.47 8.78 -7.36
CA SER A 81 -4.67 8.01 -7.68
C SER A 81 -4.37 6.67 -8.31
N ILE A 82 -5.22 5.69 -8.05
CA ILE A 82 -5.09 4.33 -8.54
C ILE A 82 -6.37 3.96 -9.27
N SER A 83 -6.26 3.47 -10.49
CA SER A 83 -7.38 2.99 -11.29
C SER A 83 -7.09 1.60 -11.81
N PHE A 84 -8.14 0.81 -12.02
CA PHE A 84 -8.05 -0.59 -12.46
C PHE A 84 -8.86 -0.74 -13.74
N ILE A 85 -8.24 -1.20 -14.83
CA ILE A 85 -8.89 -1.37 -16.13
C ILE A 85 -8.48 -2.74 -16.69
N GLY A 86 -9.42 -3.68 -16.69
CA GLY A 86 -9.14 -5.08 -17.04
C GLY A 86 -8.08 -5.67 -16.12
N GLU A 87 -7.00 -6.23 -16.70
CA GLU A 87 -5.87 -6.82 -15.96
C GLU A 87 -4.74 -5.80 -15.67
N ARG A 88 -4.98 -4.51 -15.89
CA ARG A 88 -3.99 -3.45 -15.70
C ARG A 88 -4.43 -2.45 -14.63
N MET A 89 -3.50 -2.13 -13.74
CA MET A 89 -3.63 -1.05 -12.77
C MET A 89 -2.83 0.14 -13.27
N SER A 90 -3.36 1.34 -13.10
CA SER A 90 -2.63 2.57 -13.31
C SER A 90 -2.50 3.36 -12.02
N ILE A 91 -1.27 3.77 -11.72
CA ILE A 91 -0.93 4.67 -10.63
C ILE A 91 -0.54 6.00 -11.26
N GLU A 92 -1.23 7.06 -10.87
CA GLU A 92 -0.91 8.42 -11.29
C GLU A 92 -0.55 9.26 -10.08
N GLN A 93 0.63 9.87 -10.09
CA GLN A 93 1.11 10.75 -9.03
C GLN A 93 1.77 11.98 -9.64
N SER A 94 1.33 13.17 -9.25
CA SER A 94 1.91 14.45 -9.74
C SER A 94 2.06 14.52 -11.27
N SER A 95 1.09 13.96 -12.01
CA SER A 95 1.08 13.85 -13.49
C SER A 95 2.03 12.79 -14.11
N VAL A 96 2.73 12.00 -13.30
CA VAL A 96 3.44 10.81 -13.75
C VAL A 96 2.50 9.63 -13.68
N LYS A 97 2.31 8.93 -14.80
CA LYS A 97 1.44 7.77 -14.91
C LYS A 97 2.26 6.52 -15.17
N GLU A 98 2.09 5.53 -14.30
CA GLU A 98 2.64 4.19 -14.46
C GLU A 98 1.49 3.19 -14.63
N ILE A 99 1.74 2.13 -15.40
CA ILE A 99 0.76 1.08 -15.68
C ILE A 99 1.42 -0.28 -15.46
N PHE A 100 0.78 -1.11 -14.65
CA PHE A 100 1.29 -2.41 -14.26
C PHE A 100 0.23 -3.49 -14.44
N PRO A 101 0.60 -4.70 -14.88
CA PRO A 101 -0.24 -5.88 -14.69
C PRO A 101 -0.45 -6.12 -13.19
N TYR A 102 -1.66 -6.53 -12.81
CA TYR A 102 -2.00 -6.80 -11.42
C TYR A 102 -2.92 -8.01 -11.28
N LYS A 103 -3.00 -8.54 -10.06
CA LYS A 103 -4.01 -9.52 -9.68
C LYS A 103 -4.39 -9.32 -8.22
N PHE A 104 -5.62 -9.72 -7.86
CA PHE A 104 -6.04 -9.86 -6.48
C PHE A 104 -6.07 -11.35 -6.11
N GLU A 105 -5.45 -11.70 -4.99
CA GLU A 105 -5.49 -13.05 -4.40
C GLU A 105 -5.71 -12.92 -2.89
N ASP A 106 -6.69 -13.65 -2.36
CA ASP A 106 -7.04 -13.66 -0.92
C ASP A 106 -7.15 -12.26 -0.28
N GLY A 107 -7.83 -11.35 -0.97
CA GLY A 107 -8.04 -9.97 -0.53
C GLY A 107 -6.78 -9.10 -0.53
N SER A 108 -5.74 -9.50 -1.25
CA SER A 108 -4.48 -8.78 -1.36
C SER A 108 -4.17 -8.45 -2.83
N LEU A 109 -3.70 -7.23 -3.07
CA LEU A 109 -3.23 -6.77 -4.38
C LEU A 109 -1.78 -7.19 -4.59
N TYR A 110 -1.53 -7.80 -5.75
CA TYR A 110 -0.20 -8.08 -6.26
C TYR A 110 0.03 -7.36 -7.58
N VAL A 111 1.21 -6.77 -7.73
CA VAL A 111 1.60 -6.00 -8.90
C VAL A 111 2.80 -6.66 -9.55
N GLU A 112 2.75 -6.84 -10.87
CA GLU A 112 3.87 -7.42 -11.61
C GLU A 112 5.00 -6.39 -11.74
N LYS A 113 6.19 -6.74 -11.26
CA LYS A 113 7.43 -6.01 -11.48
C LYS A 113 8.51 -6.99 -11.92
N ASN A 114 9.10 -6.74 -13.08
CA ASN A 114 10.17 -7.57 -13.67
C ASN A 114 9.79 -9.06 -13.83
N GLY A 115 8.52 -9.36 -14.16
CA GLY A 115 8.04 -10.73 -14.39
C GLY A 115 7.56 -11.46 -13.14
N ASP A 116 7.67 -10.85 -11.95
CA ASP A 116 7.18 -11.40 -10.69
C ASP A 116 6.04 -10.56 -10.13
N PHE A 117 4.98 -11.22 -9.67
CA PHE A 117 3.94 -10.59 -8.86
C PHE A 117 4.44 -10.39 -7.42
N LYS A 118 4.56 -9.13 -6.99
CA LYS A 118 4.93 -8.75 -5.63
C LYS A 118 3.71 -8.20 -4.90
N TYR A 119 3.60 -8.47 -3.60
CA TYR A 119 2.57 -7.87 -2.76
C TYR A 119 2.63 -6.35 -2.84
N TYR A 120 1.49 -5.68 -2.80
CA TYR A 120 1.42 -4.21 -2.85
C TYR A 120 0.49 -3.62 -1.80
N GLY A 121 -0.62 -4.28 -1.47
CA GLY A 121 -1.57 -3.82 -0.47
C GLY A 121 -2.69 -4.82 -0.22
N ASP A 122 -3.58 -4.49 0.71
CA ASP A 122 -4.78 -5.27 1.01
C ASP A 122 -6.03 -4.54 0.50
N GLY A 123 -7.02 -5.28 0.01
CA GLY A 123 -8.30 -4.75 -0.47
C GLY A 123 -8.72 -5.31 -1.83
N ASP A 124 -9.44 -4.48 -2.58
CA ASP A 124 -9.97 -4.76 -3.92
C ASP A 124 -9.97 -3.48 -4.81
N VAL A 125 -10.66 -3.54 -5.95
CA VAL A 125 -10.74 -2.42 -6.91
C VAL A 125 -11.47 -1.17 -6.38
N SER A 126 -12.23 -1.30 -5.29
CA SER A 126 -13.02 -0.23 -4.65
C SER A 126 -12.36 0.33 -3.38
N VAL A 127 -11.40 -0.40 -2.81
CA VAL A 127 -10.72 0.00 -1.58
C VAL A 127 -9.34 -0.63 -1.54
N LEU A 128 -8.29 0.15 -1.31
CA LEU A 128 -6.93 -0.37 -1.21
C LEU A 128 -6.19 0.27 -0.04
N ASP A 129 -5.55 -0.56 0.78
CA ASP A 129 -4.64 -0.14 1.84
C ASP A 129 -3.21 -0.61 1.48
N ILE A 130 -2.38 0.31 1.01
CA ILE A 130 -0.97 0.04 0.70
C ILE A 130 -0.19 -0.01 2.02
N ARG A 131 0.61 -1.06 2.22
CA ARG A 131 1.47 -1.23 3.40
C ARG A 131 2.93 -1.02 3.02
N GLN A 132 3.63 -0.24 3.83
CA GLN A 132 5.06 0.03 3.66
C GLN A 132 5.77 -0.19 4.98
N HIS A 133 6.89 -0.92 4.95
CA HIS A 133 7.67 -1.19 6.14
C HIS A 133 9.00 -0.45 6.07
N TYR A 134 9.35 0.21 7.17
CA TYR A 134 10.60 0.94 7.31
C TYR A 134 11.32 0.43 8.54
N ILE A 135 12.61 0.14 8.38
CA ILE A 135 13.48 -0.34 9.44
C ILE A 135 14.49 0.77 9.75
N GLY A 136 14.57 1.15 11.01
CA GLY A 136 15.56 2.09 11.55
C GLY A 136 16.49 1.34 12.49
N TYR A 137 17.80 1.45 12.31
CA TYR A 137 18.76 0.80 13.20
C TYR A 137 20.00 1.65 13.48
N LYS A 138 20.61 1.46 14.64
CA LYS A 138 21.92 2.02 14.99
C LYS A 138 22.71 1.01 15.82
N THR A 139 24.03 1.02 15.66
CA THR A 139 24.98 0.24 16.46
C THR A 139 25.72 1.18 17.41
N GLY A 140 25.75 0.88 18.70
CA GLY A 140 26.41 1.75 19.68
C GLY A 140 25.84 3.18 19.71
N ASP A 141 26.73 4.15 19.89
CA ASP A 141 26.47 5.59 19.78
C ASP A 141 26.38 6.12 18.33
N GLY A 142 26.26 5.24 17.33
CA GLY A 142 26.14 5.62 15.93
C GLY A 142 24.82 6.34 15.58
N ASN A 143 24.78 6.93 14.38
CA ASN A 143 23.56 7.52 13.82
C ASN A 143 22.58 6.42 13.36
N PHE A 144 21.28 6.73 13.42
CA PHE A 144 20.26 5.89 12.82
C PHE A 144 20.41 5.81 11.30
N LYS A 145 20.32 4.59 10.79
CA LYS A 145 20.16 4.28 9.37
C LYS A 145 18.73 3.82 9.13
N ILE A 146 18.13 4.27 8.04
CA ILE A 146 16.76 3.91 7.66
C ILE A 146 16.82 3.15 6.34
N VAL A 147 16.13 2.02 6.28
CA VAL A 147 15.96 1.22 5.07
C VAL A 147 14.48 0.89 4.90
N GLN A 148 14.01 0.88 3.65
CA GLN A 148 12.66 0.42 3.32
C GLN A 148 12.72 -1.07 2.99
N ALA A 149 11.82 -1.86 3.57
CA ALA A 149 11.67 -3.26 3.19
C ALA A 149 11.16 -3.39 1.75
N VAL A 150 11.40 -4.54 1.13
CA VAL A 150 10.66 -4.89 -0.09
C VAL A 150 9.16 -5.03 0.23
N PRO A 151 8.27 -4.81 -0.75
CA PRO A 151 6.83 -4.97 -0.52
C PRO A 151 6.48 -6.37 -0.03
N MET A 152 5.87 -6.44 1.16
CA MET A 152 5.41 -7.67 1.80
C MET A 152 4.21 -7.35 2.70
N LYS A 153 3.42 -8.37 3.04
CA LYS A 153 2.17 -8.17 3.79
C LYS A 153 2.44 -7.86 5.26
N GLU A 154 3.28 -8.66 5.88
CA GLU A 154 3.72 -8.51 7.26
C GLU A 154 5.23 -8.63 7.33
N ILE A 155 5.79 -7.94 8.33
CA ILE A 155 7.21 -7.98 8.67
C ILE A 155 7.36 -8.55 10.07
N ASP A 156 8.38 -9.38 10.27
CA ASP A 156 8.74 -9.89 11.59
C ASP A 156 10.11 -9.37 12.04
N LYS A 157 10.46 -9.70 13.29
CA LYS A 157 11.68 -9.22 13.94
C LYS A 157 12.96 -9.69 13.25
N GLU A 158 12.97 -10.92 12.73
CA GLU A 158 14.17 -11.48 12.12
C GLU A 158 14.37 -10.95 10.71
N TYR A 159 13.29 -10.76 9.95
CA TYR A 159 13.36 -10.06 8.68
C TYR A 159 13.86 -8.62 8.87
N ALA A 160 13.31 -7.88 9.84
CA ALA A 160 13.79 -6.53 10.14
C ALA A 160 15.28 -6.50 10.53
N ALA A 161 15.72 -7.44 11.37
CA ALA A 161 17.12 -7.56 11.75
C ALA A 161 18.02 -7.94 10.55
N SER A 162 17.53 -8.77 9.62
CA SER A 162 18.28 -9.17 8.42
C SER A 162 18.58 -8.00 7.47
N LEU A 163 17.75 -6.94 7.51
CA LEU A 163 17.97 -5.70 6.76
C LEU A 163 18.82 -4.67 7.50
N SER A 164 19.30 -5.03 8.70
CA SER A 164 20.20 -4.21 9.52
C SER A 164 21.61 -4.81 9.56
N SER A 165 22.53 -4.14 10.26
CA SER A 165 23.86 -4.70 10.53
C SER A 165 23.85 -5.86 11.54
N PHE A 166 22.74 -6.14 12.21
CA PHE A 166 22.66 -7.21 13.22
C PHE A 166 22.49 -8.60 12.61
N ALA A 167 21.91 -8.71 11.41
CA ALA A 167 21.48 -9.95 10.76
C ALA A 167 20.35 -10.72 11.50
N THR A 168 20.41 -10.84 12.82
CA THR A 168 19.35 -11.41 13.68
C THR A 168 19.15 -10.56 14.93
N VAL A 169 18.01 -10.71 15.59
CA VAL A 169 17.76 -10.02 16.86
C VAL A 169 18.71 -10.52 17.95
N ASP A 170 19.00 -11.83 17.97
CA ASP A 170 19.87 -12.44 18.98
C ASP A 170 21.33 -11.92 18.91
N ALA A 171 21.75 -11.39 17.75
CA ALA A 171 23.07 -10.79 17.57
C ALA A 171 23.22 -9.38 18.15
N MET A 172 22.12 -8.76 18.64
CA MET A 172 22.14 -7.43 19.27
C MET A 172 22.69 -7.51 20.70
N THR A 173 23.97 -7.81 20.86
CA THR A 173 24.58 -8.02 22.18
C THR A 173 25.06 -6.74 22.85
N ASN A 174 25.16 -5.62 22.13
CA ASN A 174 25.54 -4.33 22.70
C ASN A 174 24.29 -3.58 23.20
N LYS A 175 24.29 -3.14 24.46
CA LYS A 175 23.15 -2.44 25.10
C LYS A 175 22.74 -1.13 24.43
N GLU A 176 23.63 -0.55 23.64
CA GLU A 176 23.38 0.68 22.88
C GLU A 176 22.78 0.42 21.49
N ASP A 177 22.78 -0.84 21.04
CA ASP A 177 22.18 -1.23 19.76
C ASP A 177 20.67 -1.01 19.81
N THR A 178 20.12 -0.50 18.71
CA THR A 178 18.68 -0.29 18.58
C THR A 178 18.22 -0.73 17.21
N LEU A 179 17.14 -1.49 17.18
CA LEU A 179 16.40 -1.86 15.98
C LEU A 179 14.96 -1.41 16.16
N ILE A 180 14.43 -0.70 15.18
CA ILE A 180 13.05 -0.21 15.15
C ILE A 180 12.50 -0.61 13.80
N TRP A 181 11.26 -1.09 13.74
CA TRP A 181 10.53 -1.05 12.48
C TRP A 181 9.14 -0.49 12.67
N VAL A 182 8.65 0.11 11.61
CA VAL A 182 7.32 0.69 11.53
C VAL A 182 6.63 0.22 10.27
N THR A 183 5.34 -0.03 10.39
CA THR A 183 4.45 -0.26 9.25
C THR A 183 3.56 0.95 9.10
N ARG A 184 3.65 1.58 7.93
CA ARG A 184 2.74 2.66 7.53
C ARG A 184 1.71 2.10 6.56
N LYS A 185 0.48 2.56 6.74
CA LYS A 185 -0.64 2.30 5.86
C LYS A 185 -1.01 3.57 5.11
N ALA A 186 -1.18 3.45 3.81
CA ALA A 186 -1.76 4.49 2.96
C ALA A 186 -3.10 3.99 2.41
N ALA A 187 -4.18 4.66 2.80
CA ALA A 187 -5.54 4.29 2.42
C ALA A 187 -5.95 4.98 1.12
N PHE A 188 -6.55 4.20 0.22
CA PHE A 188 -7.11 4.63 -1.07
C PHE A 188 -8.57 4.19 -1.14
N ARG A 189 -9.46 5.13 -1.47
CA ARG A 189 -10.91 4.94 -1.51
C ARG A 189 -11.50 5.65 -2.72
#